data_AF-A0A967M2F5-F1
#
_entry.id   AF-A0A967M2F5-F1
#
_cell.length_a   1.000
_cell.length_b   1.000
_cell.length_c   1.000
_cell.angle_alpha   90.00
_cell.angle_beta   90.00
_cell.angle_gamma   90.00
#
_symmetry.space_group_name_H-M   'P 1'
#
loop_
_entity.id
_entity.type
_entity.pdbx_description
1 polymer ?
#
loop_
_entity_poly.entity_id
_entity_poly.type
_entity_poly.pdbx_seq_one_letter_code
_entity_poly.pdbx_strand_id
1 'polypeptide(L)'
;MTDRRDKPEEAPEETILRRAALEIENGTLVNLGIGMPTLLPTFLPAGLDVSFHSENGFVGMGPSLAGGTPDNDVVDAGGRATMLMPGAACFDSAASFGIVRGGHLDLAVLGAFQVAVNGDLANWKIPGKLTP
;
A
#
# COMPACT_ATOMS: atom_id res chain seq x y z
N MET A 1 -15.61 -24.19 24.84
CA MET A 1 -14.18 -23.85 24.68
C MET A 1 -13.78 -24.39 23.32
N THR A 2 -13.90 -23.59 22.27
CA THR A 2 -13.59 -24.04 20.90
C THR A 2 -12.08 -24.21 20.77
N ASP A 3 -11.69 -25.34 20.17
CA ASP A 3 -10.29 -25.68 19.95
C ASP A 3 -9.68 -24.69 18.95
N ARG A 4 -8.43 -24.27 19.15
CA ARG A 4 -7.74 -23.42 18.14
C ARG A 4 -7.65 -24.13 16.77
N ARG A 5 -7.80 -25.46 16.75
CA ARG A 5 -7.84 -26.31 15.55
C ARG A 5 -9.16 -26.25 14.77
N ASP A 6 -10.22 -25.65 15.31
CA ASP A 6 -11.52 -25.54 14.64
C ASP A 6 -11.67 -24.29 13.76
N LYS A 7 -10.64 -23.40 13.74
CA LYS A 7 -10.63 -22.27 12.80
C LYS A 7 -10.11 -22.75 11.44
N PRO A 8 -10.74 -22.34 10.33
CA PRO A 8 -10.16 -22.56 9.01
C PRO A 8 -8.74 -21.98 9.00
N GLU A 9 -7.80 -22.74 8.43
CA GLU A 9 -6.40 -22.33 8.33
C GLU A 9 -6.33 -21.01 7.59
N GLU A 10 -5.79 -19.98 8.26
CA GLU A 10 -5.67 -18.64 7.70
C GLU A 10 -4.67 -18.67 6.55
N ALA A 11 -5.03 -18.05 5.42
CA ALA A 11 -4.13 -18.02 4.27
C ALA A 11 -2.80 -17.33 4.67
N PRO A 12 -1.63 -17.83 4.23
CA PRO A 12 -0.34 -17.24 4.57
C PRO A 12 -0.27 -15.73 4.29
N GLU A 13 -0.88 -15.26 3.21
CA GLU A 13 -0.98 -13.86 2.82
C GLU A 13 -1.78 -13.03 3.83
N GLU A 14 -2.87 -13.58 4.35
CA GLU A 14 -3.70 -12.92 5.37
C GLU A 14 -2.92 -12.74 6.67
N THR A 15 -2.16 -13.76 7.07
CA THR A 15 -1.27 -13.67 8.24
C THR A 15 -0.23 -12.55 8.08
N ILE A 16 0.40 -12.46 6.90
CA ILE A 16 1.38 -11.40 6.59
C ILE A 16 0.73 -10.02 6.65
N LEU A 17 -0.43 -9.85 6.03
CA LEU A 17 -1.13 -8.57 5.98
C LEU A 17 -1.63 -8.12 7.35
N ARG A 18 -2.19 -9.04 8.14
CA ARG A 18 -2.59 -8.74 9.53
C ARG A 18 -1.41 -8.32 10.38
N ARG A 19 -0.25 -8.96 10.22
CA ARG A 19 0.96 -8.57 10.95
C ARG A 19 1.46 -7.21 10.49
N ALA A 20 1.56 -6.98 9.18
CA ALA A 20 2.05 -5.72 8.62
C ALA A 20 1.13 -4.54 8.96
N ALA A 21 -0.19 -4.77 9.08
CA ALA A 21 -1.14 -3.74 9.46
C ALA A 21 -0.88 -3.17 10.86
N LEU A 22 -0.23 -3.93 11.75
CA LEU A 22 0.17 -3.47 13.08
C LEU A 22 1.32 -2.45 13.06
N GLU A 23 2.03 -2.29 11.94
CA GLU A 23 3.08 -1.28 11.77
C GLU A 23 2.52 0.10 11.37
N ILE A 24 1.23 0.19 11.02
CA ILE A 24 0.59 1.46 10.66
C ILE A 24 0.03 2.11 11.92
N GLU A 25 0.55 3.29 12.24
CA GLU A 25 0.12 4.10 13.36
C GLU A 25 -0.81 5.24 12.93
N ASN A 26 -1.56 5.78 13.88
CA ASN A 26 -2.46 6.90 13.63
C ASN A 26 -1.68 8.17 13.24
N GLY A 27 -2.12 8.84 12.18
CA GLY A 27 -1.52 10.07 11.65
C GLY A 27 -0.35 9.83 10.69
N THR A 28 -0.07 8.58 10.32
CA THR A 28 1.04 8.25 9.42
C THR A 28 0.71 8.49 7.94
N LEU A 29 1.72 8.91 7.19
CA LEU A 29 1.72 8.99 5.73
C LEU A 29 2.42 7.75 5.15
N VAL A 30 1.62 6.89 4.51
CA VAL A 30 2.05 5.55 4.07
C VAL A 30 2.06 5.47 2.54
N ASN A 31 3.10 4.85 1.97
CA ASN A 31 3.11 4.44 0.57
C ASN A 31 3.07 2.90 0.45
N LEU A 32 2.22 2.40 -0.44
CA LEU A 32 1.98 0.97 -0.64
C LEU A 32 2.42 0.57 -2.04
N GLY A 33 3.38 -0.35 -2.14
CA GLY A 33 3.79 -0.95 -3.39
C GLY A 33 2.69 -1.85 -3.98
N ILE A 34 2.72 -2.03 -5.30
CA ILE A 34 1.75 -2.87 -6.03
C ILE A 34 1.79 -4.32 -5.51
N GLY A 35 0.64 -5.00 -5.51
CA GLY A 35 0.49 -6.38 -5.08
C GLY A 35 -0.10 -6.48 -3.67
N MET A 36 0.40 -7.41 -2.85
CA MET A 36 -0.07 -7.61 -1.47
C MET A 36 -0.15 -6.32 -0.64
N PRO A 37 0.83 -5.39 -0.69
CA PRO A 37 0.73 -4.17 0.14
C PRO A 37 -0.51 -3.33 -0.14
N THR A 38 -1.04 -3.35 -1.37
CA THR A 38 -2.29 -2.62 -1.69
C THR A 38 -3.55 -3.19 -1.03
N LEU A 39 -3.47 -4.40 -0.45
CA LEU A 39 -4.54 -4.99 0.36
C LEU A 39 -4.48 -4.57 1.83
N LEU A 40 -3.35 -4.01 2.28
CA LEU A 40 -3.13 -3.65 3.69
C LEU A 40 -4.23 -2.76 4.30
N PRO A 41 -4.82 -1.78 3.58
CA PRO A 41 -5.87 -0.93 4.14
C PRO A 41 -7.11 -1.69 4.63
N THR A 42 -7.42 -2.88 4.08
CA THR A 42 -8.61 -3.66 4.50
C THR A 42 -8.43 -4.35 5.86
N PHE A 43 -7.21 -4.38 6.38
CA PHE A 43 -6.86 -4.98 7.67
C PHE A 43 -6.69 -3.96 8.80
N LEU A 44 -6.81 -2.66 8.48
CA LEU A 44 -6.68 -1.60 9.47
C LEU A 44 -7.92 -1.51 10.36
N PRO A 45 -7.76 -1.17 11.65
CA PRO A 45 -8.89 -0.93 12.53
C PRO A 45 -9.70 0.28 12.05
N ALA A 46 -11.01 0.19 12.21
CA ALA A 46 -11.91 1.30 11.87
C ALA A 46 -11.58 2.55 12.69
N GLY A 47 -11.63 3.72 12.05
CA GLY A 47 -11.38 5.01 12.70
C GLY A 47 -9.91 5.38 12.86
N LEU A 48 -8.97 4.56 12.36
CA LEU A 48 -7.57 4.94 12.26
C LEU A 48 -7.42 6.05 11.21
N ASP A 49 -6.82 7.17 11.59
CA ASP A 49 -6.47 8.25 10.67
C ASP A 49 -5.15 7.88 9.98
N VAL A 50 -5.19 7.62 8.68
CA VAL A 50 -4.02 7.26 7.88
C VAL A 50 -4.16 7.89 6.51
N SER A 51 -3.07 8.47 6.00
CA SER A 51 -3.02 9.03 4.66
C SER A 51 -2.19 8.13 3.76
N PHE A 52 -2.77 7.72 2.63
CA PHE A 52 -2.04 6.96 1.62
C PHE A 52 -1.53 7.89 0.52
N HIS A 53 -0.21 7.84 0.29
CA HIS A 53 0.50 8.52 -0.78
C HIS A 53 0.54 7.65 -2.05
N SER A 54 0.19 8.24 -3.19
CA SER A 54 0.37 7.65 -4.51
C SER A 54 1.46 8.41 -5.29
N GLU A 55 2.45 7.69 -5.80
CA GLU A 55 3.65 8.25 -6.46
C GLU A 55 3.36 9.00 -7.76
N ASN A 56 2.18 8.77 -8.35
CA ASN A 56 1.71 9.49 -9.52
C ASN A 56 1.10 10.87 -9.21
N GLY A 57 1.09 11.31 -7.93
CA GLY A 57 0.93 12.73 -7.61
C GLY A 57 -0.24 13.09 -6.70
N PHE A 58 -0.54 12.30 -5.67
CA PHE A 58 -1.50 12.72 -4.64
C PHE A 58 -1.32 12.01 -3.29
N VAL A 59 -1.86 12.63 -2.23
CA VAL A 59 -2.08 12.02 -0.91
C VAL A 59 -3.57 11.98 -0.59
N GLY A 60 -3.96 11.06 0.29
CA GLY A 60 -5.36 10.86 0.66
C GLY A 60 -6.08 9.92 -0.30
N MET A 61 -5.40 8.87 -0.78
CA MET A 61 -6.01 7.82 -1.59
C MET A 61 -7.06 7.05 -0.78
N GLY A 62 -8.27 6.92 -1.33
CA GLY A 62 -9.36 6.11 -0.78
C GLY A 62 -9.38 4.68 -1.33
N PRO A 63 -10.35 3.85 -0.90
CA PRO A 63 -10.53 2.52 -1.46
C PRO A 63 -10.92 2.54 -2.95
N SER A 64 -10.67 1.40 -3.61
CA SER A 64 -11.09 1.14 -4.98
C SER A 64 -12.61 1.26 -5.13
N LEU A 65 -13.07 1.77 -6.28
CA LEU A 65 -14.49 1.98 -6.58
C LEU A 65 -15.16 0.63 -6.93
N ALA A 66 -15.86 0.03 -5.96
CA ALA A 66 -16.57 -1.24 -6.15
C ALA A 66 -17.93 -1.13 -6.88
N GLY A 67 -18.28 0.01 -7.48
CA GLY A 67 -19.59 0.17 -8.12
C GLY A 67 -19.99 1.58 -8.57
N GLY A 68 -19.01 2.45 -8.87
CA GLY A 68 -19.25 3.80 -9.38
C GLY A 68 -18.64 4.00 -10.78
N THR A 69 -19.01 5.10 -11.44
CA THR A 69 -18.30 5.52 -12.67
C THR A 69 -16.91 6.00 -12.26
N PRO A 70 -15.82 5.35 -12.71
CA PRO A 70 -14.48 5.78 -12.39
C PRO A 70 -14.17 7.14 -13.02
N ASP A 71 -13.45 7.98 -12.28
CA ASP A 71 -12.76 9.12 -12.86
C ASP A 71 -11.45 8.64 -13.48
N ASN A 72 -11.29 8.78 -14.79
CA ASN A 72 -10.11 8.29 -15.50
C ASN A 72 -8.85 9.11 -15.16
N ASP A 73 -8.99 10.30 -14.57
CA ASP A 73 -7.87 11.13 -14.14
C ASP A 73 -7.40 10.77 -12.72
N VAL A 74 -8.14 9.90 -12.00
CA VAL A 74 -7.83 9.48 -10.62
C VAL A 74 -7.53 7.98 -10.57
N VAL A 75 -6.26 7.65 -10.79
CA VAL A 75 -5.74 6.28 -10.75
C VAL A 75 -4.65 6.12 -9.69
N ASP A 76 -4.52 4.92 -9.14
CA ASP A 76 -3.39 4.55 -8.28
C ASP A 76 -2.10 4.34 -9.10
N ALA A 77 -0.98 4.10 -8.42
CA ALA A 77 0.31 3.81 -9.06
C ALA A 77 0.29 2.56 -9.98
N GLY A 78 -0.66 1.65 -9.78
CA GLY A 78 -0.88 0.48 -10.63
C GLY A 78 -1.83 0.73 -11.81
N GLY A 79 -2.29 1.96 -12.02
CA GLY A 79 -3.22 2.33 -13.10
C GLY A 79 -4.67 1.92 -12.84
N ARG A 80 -5.04 1.59 -11.60
CA ARG A 80 -6.41 1.21 -11.22
C ARG A 80 -7.17 2.43 -10.73
N ALA A 81 -8.43 2.55 -11.11
CA ALA A 81 -9.29 3.65 -10.65
C ALA A 81 -9.38 3.67 -9.11
N THR A 82 -9.23 4.85 -8.53
CA THR A 82 -9.31 5.10 -7.10
C THR A 82 -10.09 6.38 -6.82
N MET A 83 -10.11 6.84 -5.57
CA MET A 83 -10.75 8.09 -5.19
C MET A 83 -9.89 8.92 -4.27
N LEU A 84 -10.18 10.22 -4.23
CA LEU A 84 -9.56 11.17 -3.32
C LEU A 84 -10.47 11.35 -2.09
N MET A 85 -9.92 11.10 -0.91
CA MET A 85 -10.61 11.31 0.36
C MET A 85 -10.70 12.81 0.69
N PRO A 86 -11.65 13.24 1.53
CA PRO A 86 -11.65 14.61 2.05
C PRO A 86 -10.29 14.98 2.67
N GLY A 87 -9.74 16.14 2.28
CA GLY A 87 -8.40 16.55 2.70
C GLY A 87 -7.26 16.06 1.79
N ALA A 88 -7.56 15.30 0.73
CA ALA A 88 -6.58 14.93 -0.29
C ALA A 88 -5.96 16.15 -0.98
N ALA A 89 -4.72 15.99 -1.45
CA ALA A 89 -4.00 17.00 -2.21
C ALA A 89 -3.30 16.35 -3.40
N CYS A 90 -3.40 17.00 -4.56
CA CYS A 90 -2.72 16.60 -5.78
C CYS A 90 -1.50 17.49 -6.03
N PHE A 91 -0.47 16.92 -6.66
CA PHE A 91 0.79 17.58 -6.96
C PHE A 91 1.48 16.91 -8.16
N ASP A 92 2.48 17.58 -8.73
CA ASP A 92 3.25 17.00 -9.83
C ASP A 92 4.20 15.86 -9.34
N SER A 93 4.71 15.07 -10.28
CA SER A 93 5.62 13.97 -9.95
C SER A 93 6.93 14.44 -9.30
N ALA A 94 7.40 15.65 -9.59
CA ALA A 94 8.63 16.17 -8.98
C ALA A 94 8.42 16.42 -7.48
N ALA A 95 7.28 16.99 -7.10
CA ALA A 95 6.86 17.14 -5.72
C ALA A 95 6.60 15.79 -5.04
N SER A 96 5.93 14.84 -5.72
CA SER A 96 5.72 13.48 -5.20
C SER A 96 7.03 12.79 -4.83
N PHE A 97 7.98 12.72 -5.77
CA PHE A 97 9.30 12.17 -5.48
C PHE A 97 10.12 13.03 -4.52
N GLY A 98 9.79 14.32 -4.38
CA GLY A 98 10.31 15.20 -3.33
C GLY A 98 9.89 14.75 -1.93
N ILE A 99 8.60 14.42 -1.75
CA ILE A 99 8.05 13.83 -0.51
C ILE A 99 8.79 12.53 -0.19
N VAL A 100 8.87 11.61 -1.16
CA VAL A 100 9.51 10.30 -0.98
C VAL A 100 11.00 10.44 -0.64
N ARG A 101 11.76 11.16 -1.48
CA ARG A 101 13.22 11.28 -1.32
C ARG A 101 13.62 12.15 -0.13
N GLY A 102 12.77 13.09 0.26
CA GLY A 102 12.95 13.95 1.42
C GLY A 102 12.71 13.24 2.75
N GLY A 103 12.26 11.98 2.74
CA GLY A 103 11.96 11.24 3.96
C GLY A 103 10.70 11.74 4.66
N HIS A 104 9.73 12.25 3.90
CA HIS A 104 8.45 12.74 4.44
C HIS A 104 7.37 11.64 4.55
N LEU A 105 7.66 10.43 4.05
CA LEU A 105 6.83 9.25 4.31
C LEU A 105 7.22 8.65 5.66
N ASP A 106 6.23 8.28 6.47
CA ASP A 106 6.47 7.56 7.73
C ASP A 106 6.72 6.07 7.47
N LEU A 107 6.06 5.50 6.45
CA LEU A 107 6.18 4.08 6.11
C LEU A 107 6.07 3.83 4.60
N ALA A 108 6.91 2.93 4.09
CA ALA A 108 6.77 2.35 2.76
C ALA A 108 6.69 0.82 2.86
N VAL A 109 5.64 0.22 2.32
CA VAL A 109 5.42 -1.23 2.34
C VAL A 109 5.58 -1.79 0.93
N LEU A 110 6.56 -2.68 0.73
CA LEU A 110 6.95 -3.18 -0.59
C LEU A 110 6.94 -4.71 -0.62
N GLY A 111 6.59 -5.27 -1.79
CA GLY A 111 6.86 -6.67 -2.10
C GLY A 111 8.33 -6.89 -2.46
N ALA A 112 8.81 -8.12 -2.29
CA ALA A 112 10.18 -8.51 -2.59
C ALA A 112 10.25 -9.90 -3.21
N PHE A 113 11.21 -10.12 -4.12
CA PHE A 113 11.61 -11.47 -4.52
C PHE A 113 12.63 -12.05 -3.53
N GLN A 114 13.59 -11.22 -3.12
CA GLN A 114 14.63 -11.57 -2.16
C GLN A 114 14.96 -10.37 -1.28
N VAL A 115 15.26 -10.65 -0.02
CA VAL A 115 15.79 -9.69 0.95
C VAL A 115 17.03 -10.32 1.58
N ALA A 116 18.16 -9.64 1.52
CA ALA A 116 19.40 -10.10 2.12
C ALA A 116 19.47 -9.73 3.61
N VAL A 117 20.31 -10.43 4.38
CA VAL A 117 20.45 -10.20 5.83
C VAL A 117 20.97 -8.79 6.18
N ASN A 118 21.68 -8.14 5.26
CA ASN A 118 22.17 -6.77 5.37
C ASN A 118 21.12 -5.71 4.97
N GLY A 119 19.92 -6.13 4.54
CA GLY A 119 18.84 -5.25 4.11
C GLY A 119 18.78 -4.96 2.61
N ASP A 120 19.65 -5.55 1.78
CA ASP A 120 19.54 -5.37 0.32
C ASP A 120 18.22 -5.97 -0.19
N LEU A 121 17.53 -5.22 -1.07
CA LEU A 121 16.22 -5.57 -1.62
C LEU A 121 16.31 -5.86 -3.11
N ALA A 122 15.76 -6.99 -3.55
CA ALA A 122 15.59 -7.32 -4.97
C ALA A 122 14.11 -7.52 -5.30
N ASN A 123 13.52 -6.57 -6.03
CA ASN A 123 12.08 -6.58 -6.36
C ASN A 123 11.71 -6.03 -7.75
N TRP A 124 12.69 -5.74 -8.63
CA TRP A 124 12.43 -5.01 -9.88
C TRP A 124 12.77 -5.78 -11.16
N LYS A 125 13.63 -6.82 -11.11
CA LYS A 125 14.07 -7.53 -12.31
C LYS A 125 14.56 -8.95 -12.03
N ILE A 126 14.20 -9.87 -12.92
CA ILE A 126 14.78 -11.21 -13.02
C ILE A 126 15.39 -11.34 -14.42
N PRO A 127 16.73 -11.42 -14.57
CA PRO A 127 17.37 -11.49 -15.89
C PRO A 127 16.80 -12.62 -16.76
N GLY A 128 16.43 -12.29 -18.00
CA GLY A 128 15.86 -13.24 -18.94
C GLY A 128 14.39 -13.62 -18.71
N LYS A 129 13.69 -12.99 -17.75
CA LYS A 129 12.25 -13.14 -17.52
C LYS A 129 11.56 -11.78 -17.56
N LEU A 130 10.28 -11.78 -17.93
CA LEU A 130 9.42 -10.62 -17.74
C LEU A 130 9.15 -10.45 -16.25
N THR A 131 9.39 -9.26 -15.72
CA THR A 131 8.98 -8.85 -14.38
C THR A 131 7.96 -7.71 -14.48
N PRO A 132 7.05 -7.59 -13.48
CA PRO A 132 6.09 -6.49 -13.42
C PRO A 132 6.79 -5.12 -13.28
#